data_AF-A0A350IQR3-F1
#
_entry.id   AF-A0A350IQR3-F1
#
_cell.length_a   1.000
_cell.length_b   1.000
_cell.length_c   1.000
_cell.angle_alpha   90.00
_cell.angle_beta   90.00
_cell.angle_gamma   90.00
#
_symmetry.space_group_name_H-M   'P 1'
#
loop_
_entity.id
_entity.type
_entity.pdbx_description
1 polymer ?
#
loop_
_entity_poly.entity_id
_entity_poly.type
_entity_poly.pdbx_seq_one_letter_code
_entity_poly.pdbx_strand_id
1 'polypeptide(L)' 'GVDLVELQLRLAAGEPLTLVQDEIAIRGHAIEARVYAEDAEHGFLPQTGRATLVRWPAEGRV' A
#
# COMPACT_ATOMS: atom_id res chain seq x y z
N GLY A 1 7.49 -6.62 -8.37
CA GLY A 1 7.43 -7.38 -7.11
C GLY A 1 6.37 -8.45 -7.25
N VAL A 2 5.92 -9.04 -6.15
CA VAL A 2 4.77 -9.96 -6.14
C VAL A 2 3.50 -9.14 -5.91
N ASP A 3 2.46 -9.34 -6.73
CA ASP A 3 1.13 -8.81 -6.47
C ASP A 3 0.36 -9.77 -5.56
N LEU A 4 0.24 -9.40 -4.28
CA LEU A 4 -0.43 -10.23 -3.29
C LEU A 4 -1.95 -10.28 -3.51
N VAL A 5 -2.56 -9.22 -4.04
CA VAL A 5 -4.02 -9.17 -4.25
C VAL A 5 -4.40 -10.09 -5.41
N GLU A 6 -3.64 -10.07 -6.50
CA GLU A 6 -3.84 -11.02 -7.61
C GLU A 6 -3.76 -12.47 -7.14
N LEU A 7 -2.71 -12.82 -6.39
CA LEU A 7 -2.54 -14.18 -5.87
C LEU A 7 -3.69 -14.57 -4.92
N GLN A 8 -4.10 -13.66 -4.03
CA GLN A 8 -5.23 -13.89 -3.13
C GLN A 8 -6.52 -14.20 -3.90
N LEU A 9 -6.80 -13.46 -4.98
CA LEU A 9 -7.99 -13.69 -5.81
C LEU A 9 -7.95 -15.04 -6.52
N ARG A 10 -6.80 -15.44 -7.09
CA ARG A 10 -6.64 -16.75 -7.74
C ARG A 10 -6.81 -17.90 -6.76
N LEU A 11 -6.17 -17.82 -5.59
CA LEU A 11 -6.31 -18.82 -4.54
C LEU A 11 -7.77 -18.94 -4.08
N ALA A 12 -8.46 -17.80 -3.91
CA ALA A 12 -9.87 -17.77 -3.53
C ALA A 12 -10.78 -18.40 -4.62
N ALA A 13 -10.37 -18.35 -5.89
CA ALA A 13 -11.07 -19.01 -7.00
C ALA A 13 -10.76 -20.52 -7.11
N GLY A 14 -9.92 -21.07 -6.22
CA GLY A 14 -9.54 -22.49 -6.21
C GLY A 14 -8.35 -22.82 -7.11
N GLU A 15 -7.66 -21.83 -7.67
CA GLU A 15 -6.40 -22.03 -8.37
C GLU A 15 -5.28 -22.35 -7.36
N PRO A 16 -4.28 -23.17 -7.73
CA PRO A 16 -3.15 -23.45 -6.85
C PRO A 16 -2.20 -22.24 -6.74
N LEU A 17 -1.42 -22.19 -5.66
CA LEU A 17 -0.31 -21.23 -5.55
C LEU A 17 0.78 -21.62 -6.56
N THR A 18 0.99 -20.80 -7.59
CA THR A 18 2.01 -21.07 -8.63
C THR A 18 3.39 -20.53 -8.29
N LEU A 19 3.47 -19.59 -7.35
CA LEU A 19 4.73 -19.00 -6.89
C LEU A 19 5.45 -19.97 -5.94
N VAL A 20 6.70 -20.35 -6.25
CA VAL A 20 7.53 -21.20 -5.38
C VAL A 20 8.55 -20.40 -4.57
N GLN A 21 9.08 -21.00 -3.50
CA GLN A 21 9.98 -20.32 -2.56
C GLN A 21 11.22 -19.72 -3.23
N ASP A 22 11.82 -20.43 -4.20
CA ASP A 22 13.05 -19.99 -4.88
C ASP A 22 12.83 -18.78 -5.80
N GLU A 23 11.58 -18.47 -6.16
CA GLU A 23 11.22 -17.30 -6.95
C GLU A 23 11.06 -16.03 -6.09
N ILE A 24 10.99 -16.18 -4.76
CA ILE A 24 10.82 -15.06 -3.82
C ILE A 24 12.18 -14.39 -3.60
N ALA A 25 12.38 -13.27 -4.29
CA ALA A 25 13.60 -12.47 -4.18
C ALA A 25 13.33 -11.07 -3.62
N ILE A 26 14.11 -10.68 -2.61
CA ILE A 26 14.14 -9.30 -2.08
C ILE A 26 15.06 -8.46 -2.99
N ARG A 27 14.54 -7.35 -3.51
CA ARG A 27 15.29 -6.43 -4.39
C ARG A 27 15.19 -5.01 -3.85
N GLY A 28 16.33 -4.46 -3.41
CA GLY A 28 16.41 -3.10 -2.87
C GLY A 28 15.64 -2.91 -1.56
N HIS A 29 15.15 -1.69 -1.34
CA HIS A 29 14.39 -1.30 -0.15
C HIS A 29 13.11 -0.57 -0.55
N ALA A 30 12.10 -0.64 0.31
CA ALA A 30 10.85 0.09 0.17
C ALA A 30 10.47 0.72 1.52
N ILE A 31 9.78 1.86 1.48
CA ILE A 31 9.22 2.55 2.65
C ILE A 31 7.75 2.83 2.36
N GLU A 32 6.89 2.67 3.37
CA GLU A 32 5.49 3.08 3.34
C GLU A 32 5.30 4.23 4.34
N ALA A 33 4.58 5.27 3.91
CA ALA A 33 4.09 6.33 4.78
C ALA A 33 2.58 6.42 4.67
N ARG A 34 1.91 6.71 5.79
CA ARG A 34 0.46 6.87 5.86
C ARG A 34 0.12 8.33 6.08
N VAL A 35 -0.65 8.89 5.15
CA VAL A 35 -1.15 10.26 5.26
C VAL A 35 -2.55 10.21 5.86
N TYR A 36 -2.67 10.65 7.12
CA TYR A 36 -3.94 10.73 7.82
C TYR A 36 -4.43 12.18 7.91
N ALA A 37 -5.75 12.36 7.90
CA ALA A 37 -6.38 13.62 8.25
C ALA A 37 -6.39 13.76 9.78
N GLU A 38 -5.22 13.93 10.37
CA GLU A 38 -5.00 14.03 11.81
C GLU A 38 -4.10 15.23 12.12
N ASP A 39 -4.34 15.85 13.27
CA ASP A 39 -3.56 17.00 13.74
C ASP A 39 -2.47 16.56 14.72
N ALA A 40 -1.24 16.44 14.22
CA ALA A 40 -0.10 15.99 15.01
C ALA A 40 0.26 16.93 16.18
N GLU A 41 -0.04 18.23 16.09
CA GLU A 41 0.27 19.21 17.14
C GLU A 41 -0.73 19.12 18.30
N HIS A 42 -1.95 18.67 18.01
CA HIS A 42 -3.02 18.54 19.00
C HIS A 42 -3.31 17.08 19.38
N GLY A 43 -2.30 16.21 19.33
CA GLY A 43 -2.41 14.82 19.80
C GLY A 43 -3.09 13.87 18.81
N PHE A 44 -2.88 14.09 17.51
CA PHE A 44 -3.44 13.30 16.40
C PHE A 44 -4.97 13.29 16.38
N LEU A 45 -5.60 14.41 16.76
CA LEU A 45 -7.05 14.52 16.69
C LEU A 45 -7.52 14.40 15.23
N PRO A 46 -8.56 13.60 14.94
CA PRO A 46 -9.12 13.49 13.60
C PRO A 46 -9.63 14.85 13.09
N GLN A 47 -9.22 15.20 11.88
CA GLN A 47 -9.63 16.40 11.17
C GLN A 47 -10.67 16.03 10.11
N THR A 48 -11.71 16.86 9.98
CA THR A 48 -12.79 16.69 8.99
C THR A 48 -12.90 17.93 8.11
N GLY A 49 -13.52 17.77 6.94
CA GLY A 49 -13.71 18.87 5.99
C GLY A 49 -13.40 18.45 4.56
N ARG A 50 -13.39 19.44 3.65
CA ARG A 50 -13.10 19.21 2.23
C ARG A 50 -11.62 19.44 1.95
N ALA A 51 -10.93 18.44 1.40
CA ALA A 51 -9.61 18.64 0.82
C ALA A 51 -9.72 19.56 -0.40
N THR A 52 -9.26 20.80 -0.28
CA THR A 52 -9.35 21.82 -1.34
C THR A 52 -8.23 21.70 -2.38
N LEU A 53 -7.12 21.07 -2.01
CA LEU A 53 -5.99 20.75 -2.88
C LEU A 53 -5.49 19.35 -2.54
N VAL A 54 -5.39 18.50 -3.55
CA VAL A 54 -4.76 17.17 -3.45
C VAL A 54 -3.78 17.05 -4.60
N ARG A 55 -2.50 16.86 -4.27
CA ARG A 55 -1.44 16.65 -5.26
C ARG A 55 -0.51 15.57 -4.77
N TRP A 56 -0.41 14.51 -5.56
CA TRP A 56 0.52 13.42 -5.33
C TRP A 56 1.79 13.65 -6.16
N PRO A 57 2.96 13.18 -5.68
CA PRO A 57 4.17 13.18 -6.50
C PRO A 57 3.97 12.26 -7.72
N ALA A 58 4.67 12.57 -8.82
CA ALA A 58 4.70 11.69 -9.98
C ALA A 58 5.55 10.44 -9.74
N GLU A 59 6.50 10.55 -8.79
CA GLU A 59 7.41 9.49 -8.38
C GLU A 59 6.91 8.91 -7.04
N GLY A 60 6.70 7.60 -7.01
CA GLY A 60 6.13 6.89 -5.86
C GLY A 60 4.75 6.33 -6.16
N ARG A 61 4.38 5.28 -5.42
CA ARG A 61 3.04 4.68 -5.48
C ARG A 61 2.21 5.29 -4.35
N VAL A 62 1.09 5.92 -4.72
CA VAL A 62 0.08 6.46 -3.81
C VAL A 62 -1.16 5.58 -3.86
#